data_AF-A0A966E2E0-F1
#
_entry.id   AF-A0A966E2E0-F1
#
_cell.length_a   1.000
_cell.length_b   1.000
_cell.length_c   1.000
_cell.angle_alpha   90.00
_cell.angle_beta   90.00
_cell.angle_gamma   90.00
#
_symmetry.space_group_name_H-M   'P 1'
#
loop_
_entity.id
_entity.type
_entity.pdbx_description
1 polymer ?
#
loop_
_entity_poly.entity_id
_entity_poly.type
_entity_poly.pdbx_seq_one_letter_code
_entity_poly.pdbx_strand_id
1 'polypeptide(L)'
;MNYLAHLYLAEQSDEGLLGSLLGDFVKGRLDDRYSVTVRRGIALHRAIDSFTDAHPRHLESRNRIGGARRRYAGIIIDVCYDHFLCRNWANYSKESLAGFSERVYDVLREYRDELPGRLHRIAPHMIADDWLGSYAELANVGRALDGISRRITRSNPLAGA
;
A
#
# COMPACT_ATOMS: atom_id res chain seq x y z
N MET A 1 3.78 -1.61 3.60
CA MET A 1 2.58 -1.02 2.99
C MET A 1 2.99 -0.25 1.75
N ASN A 2 2.87 -0.93 0.62
CA ASN A 2 3.34 -0.53 -0.71
C ASN A 2 2.10 -0.50 -1.64
N TYR A 3 1.12 0.35 -1.32
CA TYR A 3 -0.24 0.27 -1.88
C TYR A 3 -0.22 0.39 -3.40
N LEU A 4 0.53 1.35 -3.94
CA LEU A 4 0.56 1.61 -5.38
C LEU A 4 1.12 0.39 -6.13
N ALA A 5 2.20 -0.21 -5.63
CA ALA A 5 2.76 -1.42 -6.25
C ALA A 5 1.77 -2.59 -6.25
N HIS A 6 1.07 -2.85 -5.14
CA HIS A 6 0.07 -3.93 -5.09
C HIS A 6 -1.12 -3.66 -6.02
N LEU A 7 -1.58 -2.42 -6.10
CA LEU A 7 -2.66 -2.02 -6.99
C LEU A 7 -2.24 -2.15 -8.46
N TYR A 8 -1.02 -1.73 -8.79
CA TYR A 8 -0.49 -1.82 -10.15
C TYR A 8 -0.36 -3.28 -10.63
N LEU A 9 0.04 -4.19 -9.74
CA LEU A 9 0.18 -5.62 -10.04
C LEU A 9 -1.14 -6.40 -9.93
N ALA A 10 -2.22 -5.77 -9.50
CA ALA A 10 -3.52 -6.42 -9.33
C ALA A 10 -4.18 -6.74 -10.67
N GLU A 11 -5.21 -7.59 -10.61
CA GLU A 11 -6.18 -7.66 -11.71
C GLU A 11 -6.85 -6.29 -11.86
N GLN A 12 -6.86 -5.75 -13.08
CA GLN A 12 -7.30 -4.37 -13.36
C GLN A 12 -8.83 -4.22 -13.50
N SER A 13 -9.56 -5.03 -12.73
CA SER A 13 -11.01 -4.95 -12.51
C SER A 13 -11.29 -4.30 -11.15
N ASP A 14 -12.47 -3.74 -10.95
CA ASP A 14 -12.82 -3.03 -9.71
C ASP A 14 -12.69 -3.95 -8.49
N GLU A 15 -13.21 -5.18 -8.58
CA GLU A 15 -13.05 -6.21 -7.53
C GLU A 15 -11.59 -6.64 -7.34
N GLY A 16 -10.77 -6.62 -8.41
CA GLY A 16 -9.35 -6.95 -8.35
C GLY A 16 -8.55 -5.90 -7.58
N LEU A 17 -8.79 -4.61 -7.86
CA LEU A 17 -8.21 -3.48 -7.14
C LEU A 17 -8.68 -3.46 -5.68
N LEU A 18 -9.98 -3.69 -5.45
CA LEU A 18 -10.55 -3.81 -4.11
C LEU A 18 -9.88 -4.95 -3.33
N GLY A 19 -9.77 -6.15 -3.92
CA GLY A 19 -9.11 -7.30 -3.32
C GLY A 19 -7.65 -7.02 -2.99
N SER A 20 -6.93 -6.31 -3.86
CA SER A 20 -5.54 -5.89 -3.63
C SER A 20 -5.41 -4.98 -2.42
N LEU A 21 -6.29 -3.98 -2.27
CA LEU A 21 -6.34 -3.12 -1.09
C LEU A 21 -6.66 -3.90 0.19
N LEU A 22 -7.64 -4.81 0.10
CA LEU A 22 -8.08 -5.62 1.23
C LEU A 22 -7.01 -6.56 1.77
N GLY A 23 -5.94 -6.85 1.03
CA GLY A 23 -4.82 -7.68 1.48
C GLY A 23 -4.21 -7.25 2.81
N ASP A 24 -4.13 -5.94 3.04
CA ASP A 24 -3.61 -5.37 4.28
C ASP A 24 -4.60 -5.45 5.45
N PHE A 25 -5.91 -5.51 5.17
CA PHE A 25 -6.98 -5.37 6.16
C PHE A 25 -7.64 -6.70 6.53
N VAL A 26 -7.65 -7.66 5.61
CA VAL A 26 -8.23 -8.99 5.82
C VAL A 26 -7.14 -9.94 6.28
N LYS A 27 -7.22 -10.40 7.53
CA LYS A 27 -6.28 -11.36 8.11
C LYS A 27 -6.91 -12.75 8.21
N GLY A 28 -6.08 -13.79 8.13
CA GLY A 28 -6.52 -15.18 8.28
C GLY A 28 -7.09 -15.78 6.99
N ARG A 29 -7.87 -16.87 7.15
CA ARG A 29 -8.46 -17.63 6.05
C ARG A 29 -9.49 -16.79 5.30
N LEU A 30 -9.50 -16.91 3.98
CA LEU A 30 -10.52 -16.30 3.13
C LEU A 30 -11.76 -17.20 3.15
N ASP A 31 -12.91 -16.61 3.41
CA ASP A 31 -14.22 -17.27 3.42
C ASP A 31 -15.11 -16.69 2.32
N ASP A 32 -16.33 -17.21 2.21
CA ASP A 32 -17.25 -16.88 1.11
C ASP A 32 -17.96 -15.53 1.27
N ARG A 33 -17.55 -14.68 2.24
CA ARG A 33 -18.03 -13.29 2.34
C ARG A 33 -17.52 -12.41 1.20
N TYR A 34 -16.45 -12.83 0.52
CA TYR A 34 -15.87 -12.11 -0.59
C TYR A 34 -16.07 -12.87 -1.90
N SER A 35 -16.30 -12.13 -2.99
CA SER A 35 -16.36 -12.72 -4.32
C SER A 35 -15.05 -13.44 -4.68
N VAL A 36 -15.10 -14.29 -5.68
CA VAL A 36 -13.92 -15.06 -6.13
C VAL A 36 -12.78 -14.11 -6.55
N THR A 37 -13.10 -13.01 -7.23
CA THR A 37 -12.13 -12.00 -7.69
C THR A 37 -11.49 -11.29 -6.50
N VAL A 38 -12.29 -10.83 -5.53
CA VAL A 38 -11.78 -10.17 -4.32
C VAL A 38 -10.85 -11.10 -3.54
N ARG A 39 -11.24 -12.37 -3.36
CA ARG A 39 -10.38 -13.38 -2.70
C ARG A 39 -9.07 -13.60 -3.44
N ARG A 40 -9.11 -13.66 -4.77
CA ARG A 40 -7.90 -13.77 -5.61
C ARG A 40 -7.00 -12.55 -5.44
N GLY A 41 -7.57 -11.33 -5.40
CA GLY A 41 -6.82 -10.10 -5.14
C GLY A 41 -6.12 -10.12 -3.77
N ILE A 42 -6.83 -10.52 -2.71
CA ILE A 42 -6.25 -10.64 -1.36
C ILE A 42 -5.13 -11.69 -1.33
N ALA A 43 -5.34 -12.84 -1.98
CA ALA A 43 -4.34 -13.89 -2.06
C ALA A 43 -3.09 -13.44 -2.84
N LEU A 44 -3.29 -12.71 -3.95
CA LEU A 44 -2.20 -12.16 -4.75
C LEU A 44 -1.38 -11.13 -3.96
N HIS A 45 -2.03 -10.23 -3.22
CA HIS A 45 -1.34 -9.28 -2.34
C HIS A 45 -0.37 -10.00 -1.39
N ARG A 46 -0.87 -11.03 -0.68
CA ARG A 46 -0.06 -11.82 0.26
C ARG A 46 1.08 -12.58 -0.44
N ALA A 47 0.85 -13.03 -1.68
CA ALA A 47 1.89 -13.69 -2.47
C ALA A 47 2.99 -12.71 -2.89
N ILE A 48 2.63 -11.48 -3.30
CA ILE A 48 3.58 -10.41 -3.60
C ILE A 48 4.40 -10.06 -2.36
N ASP A 49 3.77 -9.89 -1.19
CA ASP A 49 4.48 -9.67 0.08
C ASP A 49 5.49 -10.78 0.34
N SER A 50 5.02 -12.03 0.31
CA SER A 50 5.87 -13.19 0.61
C SER A 50 7.06 -13.29 -0.34
N PHE A 51 6.85 -13.00 -1.63
CA PHE A 51 7.90 -12.99 -2.63
C PHE A 51 8.89 -11.85 -2.41
N THR A 52 8.41 -10.62 -2.20
CA THR A 52 9.26 -9.43 -2.04
C THR A 52 10.03 -9.47 -0.74
N ASP A 53 9.42 -9.88 0.37
CA ASP A 53 10.06 -10.03 1.68
C ASP A 53 11.25 -11.01 1.65
N ALA A 54 11.15 -12.07 0.86
CA ALA A 54 12.21 -13.07 0.69
C ALA A 54 13.25 -12.67 -0.37
N HIS A 55 12.98 -11.66 -1.19
CA HIS A 55 13.84 -11.33 -2.33
C HIS A 55 15.18 -10.73 -1.87
N PRO A 56 16.35 -11.21 -2.39
CA PRO A 56 17.66 -10.74 -1.94
C PRO A 56 17.86 -9.22 -2.00
N ARG A 57 17.33 -8.55 -3.03
CA ARG A 57 17.41 -7.08 -3.16
C ARG A 57 16.60 -6.32 -2.12
N HIS A 58 15.47 -6.90 -1.69
CA HIS A 58 14.67 -6.31 -0.63
C HIS A 58 15.36 -6.46 0.72
N LEU A 59 15.92 -7.64 0.99
CA LEU A 59 16.76 -7.88 2.18
C LEU A 59 17.98 -6.95 2.23
N GLU A 60 18.66 -6.76 1.09
CA GLU A 60 19.76 -5.80 0.95
C GLU A 60 19.30 -4.37 1.31
N SER A 61 18.15 -3.95 0.78
CA SER A 61 17.57 -2.63 1.07
C SER A 61 17.24 -2.47 2.55
N ARG A 62 16.61 -3.47 3.18
CA ARG A 62 16.31 -3.49 4.61
C ARG A 62 17.57 -3.41 5.48
N ASN A 63 18.65 -4.07 5.09
CA ASN A 63 19.92 -4.08 5.83
C ASN A 63 20.63 -2.72 5.83
N ARG A 64 20.27 -1.79 4.92
CA ARG A 64 20.77 -0.42 4.95
C ARG A 64 20.19 0.40 6.11
N ILE A 65 19.05 -0.03 6.67
CA ILE A 65 18.39 0.64 7.79
C ILE A 65 18.82 0.00 9.12
N GLY A 66 19.79 0.65 9.78
CA GLY A 66 20.37 0.20 11.05
C GLY A 66 19.78 0.82 12.31
N GLY A 67 20.45 0.54 13.44
CA GLY A 67 20.22 1.21 14.72
C GLY A 67 18.80 1.08 15.28
N ALA A 68 18.28 2.18 15.83
CA ALA A 68 16.96 2.24 16.46
C ALA A 68 15.81 1.90 15.49
N ARG A 69 16.00 2.13 14.17
CA ARG A 69 14.96 1.98 13.14
C ARG A 69 14.93 0.59 12.49
N ARG A 70 15.88 -0.31 12.79
CA ARG A 70 15.97 -1.65 12.19
C ARG A 70 14.67 -2.46 12.23
N ARG A 71 13.90 -2.35 13.32
CA ARG A 71 12.59 -3.03 13.46
C ARG A 71 11.51 -2.52 12.52
N TYR A 72 11.66 -1.29 12.01
CA TYR A 72 10.72 -0.62 11.11
C TYR A 72 11.24 -0.55 9.67
N ALA A 73 12.39 -1.19 9.38
CA ALA A 73 13.03 -1.15 8.08
C ALA A 73 12.08 -1.57 6.95
N GLY A 74 11.27 -2.62 7.14
CA GLY A 74 10.28 -3.05 6.14
C GLY A 74 9.29 -1.93 5.80
N ILE A 75 8.69 -1.30 6.82
CA ILE A 75 7.75 -0.19 6.63
C ILE A 75 8.39 0.96 5.85
N ILE A 76 9.62 1.33 6.20
CA ILE A 76 10.33 2.43 5.53
C ILE A 76 10.60 2.06 4.07
N ILE A 77 11.12 0.86 3.83
CA ILE A 77 11.42 0.38 2.47
C ILE A 77 10.17 0.31 1.60
N ASP A 78 9.04 -0.15 2.14
CA ASP A 78 7.78 -0.22 1.41
C ASP A 78 7.32 1.16 0.92
N VAL A 79 7.34 2.17 1.81
CA VAL A 79 6.96 3.55 1.44
C VAL A 79 7.96 4.13 0.44
N CYS A 80 9.26 3.84 0.58
CA CYS A 80 10.26 4.25 -0.40
C CYS A 80 10.05 3.58 -1.77
N TYR A 81 9.61 2.33 -1.82
CA TYR A 81 9.34 1.65 -3.08
C TYR A 81 8.14 2.24 -3.81
N ASP A 82 7.04 2.54 -3.11
CA ASP A 82 5.94 3.30 -3.72
C ASP A 82 6.42 4.68 -4.21
N HIS A 83 7.29 5.39 -3.45
CA HIS A 83 7.88 6.66 -3.89
C HIS A 83 8.67 6.50 -5.20
N PHE A 84 9.56 5.52 -5.29
CA PHE A 84 10.32 5.27 -6.51
C PHE A 84 9.42 4.87 -7.68
N LEU A 85 8.37 4.09 -7.43
CA LEU A 85 7.38 3.74 -8.44
C LEU A 85 6.64 4.99 -8.93
N CYS A 86 6.18 5.86 -8.03
CA CYS A 86 5.54 7.13 -8.39
C CYS A 86 6.45 8.00 -9.26
N ARG A 87 7.71 8.20 -8.83
CA ARG A 87 8.70 9.03 -9.54
C ARG A 87 9.03 8.51 -10.93
N ASN A 88 8.95 7.20 -11.13
CA ASN A 88 9.32 6.53 -12.38
C ASN A 88 8.11 5.94 -13.11
N TRP A 89 6.89 6.38 -12.78
CA TRP A 89 5.65 5.75 -13.23
C TRP A 89 5.56 5.61 -14.76
N ALA A 90 6.01 6.63 -15.50
CA ALA A 90 6.01 6.64 -16.96
C ALA A 90 6.88 5.54 -17.61
N ASN A 91 7.80 4.94 -16.86
CA ASN A 91 8.61 3.81 -17.33
C ASN A 91 7.85 2.47 -17.23
N TYR A 92 6.77 2.41 -16.44
CA TYR A 92 6.03 1.18 -16.14
C TYR A 92 4.63 1.20 -16.74
N SER A 93 3.96 2.34 -16.76
CA SER A 93 2.59 2.46 -17.26
C SER A 93 2.47 3.52 -18.36
N LYS A 94 1.55 3.27 -19.30
CA LYS A 94 1.11 4.24 -20.30
C LYS A 94 0.01 5.18 -19.76
N GLU A 95 -0.70 4.73 -18.72
CA GLU A 95 -1.69 5.55 -18.03
C GLU A 95 -0.96 6.53 -17.11
N SER A 96 -1.47 7.76 -16.98
CA SER A 96 -0.91 8.71 -16.00
C SER A 96 -1.12 8.22 -14.57
N LEU A 97 -0.20 8.55 -13.66
CA LEU A 97 -0.34 8.20 -12.23
C LEU A 97 -1.65 8.75 -11.65
N ALA A 98 -1.98 10.01 -11.97
CA ALA A 98 -3.24 10.64 -11.55
C ALA A 98 -4.48 9.87 -12.06
N GLY A 99 -4.49 9.45 -13.32
CA GLY A 99 -5.59 8.66 -13.88
C GLY A 99 -5.74 7.29 -13.18
N PHE A 100 -4.62 6.62 -12.93
CA PHE A 100 -4.61 5.35 -12.22
C PHE A 100 -5.12 5.51 -10.77
N SER A 101 -4.59 6.51 -10.03
CA SER A 101 -5.00 6.79 -8.66
C SER A 101 -6.48 7.14 -8.57
N GLU A 102 -7.00 7.97 -9.47
CA GLU A 102 -8.42 8.35 -9.48
C GLU A 102 -9.33 7.15 -9.71
N ARG A 103 -8.96 6.25 -10.64
CA ARG A 103 -9.69 5.00 -10.87
C ARG A 103 -9.72 4.11 -9.63
N VAL A 104 -8.62 4.02 -8.89
CA VAL A 104 -8.61 3.30 -7.60
C VAL A 104 -9.50 3.98 -6.56
N TYR A 105 -9.54 5.31 -6.54
CA TYR A 105 -10.41 6.07 -5.64
C TYR A 105 -11.90 5.92 -6.00
N ASP A 106 -12.23 5.78 -7.28
CA ASP A 106 -13.59 5.44 -7.73
C ASP A 106 -14.05 4.10 -7.15
N VAL A 107 -13.21 3.06 -7.21
CA VAL A 107 -13.51 1.75 -6.59
C VAL A 107 -13.77 1.91 -5.09
N LEU A 108 -12.98 2.72 -4.38
CA LEU A 108 -13.20 2.94 -2.95
C LEU A 108 -14.49 3.71 -2.64
N ARG A 109 -14.92 4.59 -3.54
CA ARG A 109 -16.20 5.29 -3.42
C ARG A 109 -17.37 4.37 -3.70
N GLU A 110 -17.26 3.54 -4.74
CA GLU A 110 -18.29 2.56 -5.14
C GLU A 110 -18.54 1.54 -4.04
N TYR A 111 -17.48 0.90 -3.54
CA TYR A 111 -17.57 -0.16 -2.53
C TYR A 111 -17.56 0.36 -1.09
N ARG A 112 -17.80 1.67 -0.89
CA ARG A 112 -17.62 2.35 0.41
C ARG A 112 -18.27 1.60 1.56
N ASP A 113 -19.54 1.20 1.41
CA ASP A 113 -20.32 0.58 2.47
C ASP A 113 -19.93 -0.89 2.73
N GLU A 114 -19.17 -1.50 1.82
CA GLU A 114 -18.63 -2.86 1.93
C GLU A 114 -17.20 -2.89 2.53
N LEU A 115 -16.55 -1.73 2.66
CA LEU A 115 -15.19 -1.64 3.18
C LEU A 115 -15.12 -2.09 4.65
N PRO A 116 -14.17 -2.96 5.04
CA PRO A 116 -14.11 -3.45 6.40
C PRO A 116 -13.43 -2.45 7.34
N GLY A 117 -14.08 -2.20 8.48
CA GLY A 117 -13.47 -1.66 9.70
C GLY A 117 -12.56 -0.44 9.49
N ARG A 118 -11.24 -0.66 9.47
CA ARG A 118 -10.26 0.42 9.32
C ARG A 118 -10.24 1.02 7.91
N LEU A 119 -10.40 0.20 6.86
CA LEU A 119 -10.34 0.68 5.48
C LEU A 119 -11.48 1.69 5.21
N HIS A 120 -12.70 1.39 5.66
CA HIS A 120 -13.84 2.31 5.61
C HIS A 120 -13.54 3.68 6.25
N ARG A 121 -12.82 3.70 7.38
CA ARG A 121 -12.50 4.95 8.09
C ARG A 121 -11.40 5.77 7.41
N ILE A 122 -10.41 5.12 6.81
CA ILE A 122 -9.27 5.82 6.20
C ILE A 122 -9.50 6.15 4.72
N ALA A 123 -10.38 5.44 4.01
CA ALA A 123 -10.60 5.65 2.58
C ALA A 123 -10.95 7.11 2.22
N PRO A 124 -11.84 7.83 2.96
CA PRO A 124 -12.10 9.23 2.65
C PRO A 124 -10.86 10.13 2.74
N HIS A 125 -9.97 9.87 3.70
CA HIS A 125 -8.72 10.62 3.87
C HIS A 125 -7.70 10.25 2.79
N MET A 126 -7.65 8.96 2.45
CA MET A 126 -6.76 8.45 1.40
C MET A 126 -7.05 9.10 0.04
N ILE A 127 -8.34 9.30 -0.24
CA ILE A 127 -8.84 10.00 -1.43
C ILE A 127 -8.56 11.50 -1.33
N ALA A 128 -8.95 12.15 -0.23
CA ALA A 128 -8.83 13.60 -0.08
C ALA A 128 -7.37 14.11 -0.14
N ASP A 129 -6.43 13.31 0.37
CA ASP A 129 -5.01 13.66 0.42
C ASP A 129 -4.18 13.00 -0.70
N ASP A 130 -4.83 12.31 -1.65
CA ASP A 130 -4.19 11.55 -2.73
C ASP A 130 -3.00 10.70 -2.27
N TRP A 131 -3.21 9.73 -1.37
CA TRP A 131 -2.08 8.95 -0.81
C TRP A 131 -1.28 8.18 -1.86
N LEU A 132 -1.91 7.76 -2.97
CA LEU A 132 -1.25 7.00 -4.03
C LEU A 132 -0.36 7.88 -4.90
N GLY A 133 -0.86 9.02 -5.38
CA GLY A 133 -0.09 9.92 -6.24
C GLY A 133 0.88 10.82 -5.47
N SER A 134 0.51 11.21 -4.24
CA SER A 134 1.30 12.15 -3.44
C SER A 134 2.69 11.62 -3.07
N TYR A 135 2.89 10.30 -3.07
CA TYR A 135 4.21 9.71 -2.81
C TYR A 135 5.25 10.05 -3.87
N ALA A 136 4.88 10.65 -5.01
CA ALA A 136 5.85 11.25 -5.93
C ALA A 136 6.73 12.33 -5.25
N GLU A 137 6.23 12.97 -4.19
CA GLU A 137 6.96 13.98 -3.42
C GLU A 137 7.57 13.40 -2.15
N LEU A 138 8.88 13.59 -1.96
CA LEU A 138 9.60 13.04 -0.80
C LEU A 138 9.07 13.58 0.54
N ALA A 139 8.57 14.82 0.56
CA ALA A 139 7.95 15.39 1.75
C ALA A 139 6.70 14.60 2.19
N ASN A 140 5.96 14.02 1.26
CA ASN A 140 4.76 13.22 1.55
C ASN A 140 5.14 11.83 2.10
N VAL A 141 6.29 11.27 1.68
CA VAL A 141 6.87 10.07 2.29
C VAL A 141 7.15 10.29 3.78
N GLY A 142 7.81 11.40 4.14
CA GLY A 142 8.07 11.75 5.54
C GLY A 142 6.79 11.89 6.35
N ARG A 143 5.78 12.60 5.82
CA ARG A 143 4.46 12.73 6.48
C ARG A 143 3.75 11.39 6.65
N ALA A 144 3.86 10.49 5.67
CA ALA A 144 3.29 9.16 5.76
C ALA A 144 3.95 8.34 6.87
N LEU A 145 5.28 8.36 6.96
CA LEU A 145 6.05 7.69 8.02
C LEU A 145 5.73 8.26 9.41
N ASP A 146 5.60 9.59 9.55
CA ASP A 146 5.14 10.24 10.78
C ASP A 146 3.71 9.82 11.15
N GLY A 147 2.82 9.73 10.15
CA GLY A 147 1.46 9.23 10.32
C GLY A 147 1.42 7.77 10.77
N ILE A 148 2.29 6.91 10.24
CA ILE A 148 2.45 5.53 10.68
C ILE A 148 2.97 5.49 12.11
N SER A 149 4.00 6.29 12.43
CA SER A 149 4.59 6.40 13.76
C SER A 149 3.55 6.72 14.84
N ARG A 150 2.66 7.71 14.58
CA ARG A 150 1.58 8.09 15.50
C ARG A 150 0.56 6.97 15.76
N ARG A 151 0.40 6.02 14.84
CA ARG A 151 -0.55 4.91 14.98
C ARG A 151 0.02 3.73 15.76
N ILE A 152 1.34 3.67 15.94
CA ILE A 152 2.00 2.62 16.71
C ILE A 152 1.87 2.98 18.19
N THR A 153 1.15 2.16 18.95
CA THR A 153 0.82 2.43 20.37
C THR A 153 2.05 2.50 21.29
N ARG A 154 3.14 1.84 20.92
CA ARG A 154 4.40 1.87 21.67
C ARG A 154 5.32 2.98 21.16
N SER A 155 6.11 3.56 22.07
CA SER A 155 7.17 4.51 21.70
C SER A 155 8.06 3.90 20.61
N ASN A 156 8.30 4.68 19.55
CA ASN A 156 8.99 4.21 18.36
C ASN A 156 9.81 5.35 17.70
N PRO A 157 10.92 5.03 17.00
CA PRO A 157 11.80 6.01 16.36
C PRO A 157 11.44 6.26 14.87
N LEU A 158 10.22 5.95 14.44
CA LEU A 158 9.81 6.08 13.04
C LEU A 158 9.50 7.54 12.65
N ALA A 159 9.21 8.40 13.62
CA ALA A 159 9.03 9.83 13.34
C ALA A 159 10.34 10.46 12.83
N GLY A 160 10.22 11.36 11.84
CA GLY A 160 11.34 12.00 11.17
C GLY A 160 12.25 11.03 10.41
N ALA A 161 11.67 9.96 9.87
CA ALA A 161 12.39 8.90 9.17
C ALA A 161 12.91 9.29 7.79
#